data_AF-A0A5E7K559-F1
#
_entry.id   AF-A0A5E7K559-F1
#
_cell.length_a   1.000
_cell.length_b   1.000
_cell.length_c   1.000
_cell.angle_alpha   90.00
_cell.angle_beta   90.00
_cell.angle_gamma   90.00
#
_symmetry.space_group_name_H-M   'P 1'
#
loop_
_entity.id
_entity.type
_entity.pdbx_description
1 polymer ?
#
loop_
_entity_poly.entity_id
_entity_poly.type
_entity_poly.pdbx_seq_one_letter_code
_entity_poly.pdbx_strand_id
1 'polypeptide(L)'
;MKNKDLECLIDDFLAQVEKATDLLEERFGKKCILRLWRAKEIPQRGEILDGINYELHGVGCRVYFPEICVDFDYGPGERVDGFDVWRLYIYACEVPLLHPKYIDQDALKRDFNEYVSLGKVERISGSMSNLYFKSEVNWNK
;
A
#
# COMPACT_ATOMS: atom_id res chain seq x y z
N MET A 1 18.85 -8.96 10.54
CA MET A 1 18.07 -9.23 11.76
C MET A 1 16.61 -9.46 11.35
N LYS A 2 15.86 -10.35 12.03
CA LYS A 2 14.42 -10.53 11.74
C LYS A 2 13.61 -9.54 12.58
N ASN A 3 12.93 -8.61 11.93
CA ASN A 3 12.04 -7.64 12.60
C ASN A 3 10.59 -8.05 12.35
N LYS A 4 10.07 -8.92 13.22
CA LYS A 4 8.72 -9.49 13.06
C LYS A 4 7.64 -8.42 13.07
N ASP A 5 7.80 -7.36 13.86
CA ASP A 5 6.81 -6.29 13.91
C ASP A 5 6.67 -5.61 12.53
N LEU A 6 7.81 -5.29 11.90
CA LEU A 6 7.82 -4.62 10.59
C LEU A 6 7.26 -5.55 9.50
N GLU A 7 7.65 -6.82 9.53
CA GLU A 7 7.12 -7.84 8.62
C GLU A 7 5.61 -7.95 8.74
N CYS A 8 5.07 -8.04 9.96
CA CYS A 8 3.62 -8.07 10.21
C CYS A 8 2.92 -6.80 9.69
N LEU A 9 3.47 -5.60 9.95
CA LEU A 9 2.89 -4.36 9.44
C LEU A 9 2.83 -4.34 7.89
N ILE A 10 3.91 -4.75 7.24
CA ILE A 10 3.97 -4.80 5.77
C ILE A 10 2.99 -5.85 5.22
N ASP A 11 2.95 -7.03 5.82
CA ASP A 11 2.05 -8.12 5.40
C ASP A 11 0.58 -7.71 5.55
N ASP A 12 0.22 -7.14 6.71
CA ASP A 12 -1.15 -6.70 6.99
C ASP A 12 -1.57 -5.55 6.06
N PHE A 13 -0.70 -4.56 5.84
CA PHE A 13 -0.95 -3.48 4.88
C PHE A 13 -1.21 -4.04 3.47
N LEU A 14 -0.33 -4.92 2.99
CA LEU A 14 -0.44 -5.49 1.65
C LEU A 14 -1.70 -6.35 1.48
N ALA A 15 -2.09 -7.10 2.50
CA ALA A 15 -3.34 -7.86 2.49
C ALA A 15 -4.57 -6.94 2.36
N GLN A 16 -4.57 -5.78 3.02
CA GLN A 16 -5.65 -4.80 2.88
C GLN A 16 -5.65 -4.11 1.51
N VAL A 17 -4.46 -3.84 0.93
CA VAL A 17 -4.36 -3.30 -0.43
C VAL A 17 -4.86 -4.32 -1.45
N GLU A 18 -4.48 -5.59 -1.32
CA GLU A 18 -4.97 -6.66 -2.19
C GLU A 18 -6.50 -6.73 -2.14
N LYS A 19 -7.09 -6.82 -0.93
CA LYS A 19 -8.54 -6.80 -0.72
C LYS A 19 -9.21 -5.58 -1.35
N ALA A 20 -8.64 -4.38 -1.17
CA ALA A 20 -9.17 -3.16 -1.76
C ALA A 20 -9.15 -3.22 -3.30
N THR A 21 -8.05 -3.70 -3.87
CA THR A 21 -7.88 -3.78 -5.32
C THR A 21 -8.69 -4.88 -5.98
N ASP A 22 -8.96 -5.98 -5.27
CA ASP A 22 -9.87 -7.04 -5.72
C ASP A 22 -11.30 -6.49 -5.85
N LEU A 23 -11.77 -5.71 -4.87
CA LEU A 23 -13.08 -5.05 -4.96
C LEU A 23 -13.15 -4.04 -6.12
N LEU A 24 -12.06 -3.30 -6.37
CA LEU A 24 -11.96 -2.41 -7.53
C LEU A 24 -12.02 -3.21 -8.84
N GLU A 25 -11.35 -4.36 -8.91
CA GLU A 25 -11.37 -5.23 -10.07
C GLU A 25 -12.75 -5.84 -10.32
N GLU A 26 -13.43 -6.33 -9.29
CA GLU A 26 -14.80 -6.82 -9.39
C GLU A 26 -15.76 -5.73 -9.91
N ARG A 27 -15.59 -4.48 -9.46
CA ARG A 27 -16.47 -3.37 -9.82
C ARG A 27 -16.17 -2.77 -11.20
N PHE A 28 -14.89 -2.59 -11.53
CA PHE A 28 -14.44 -1.81 -12.68
C PHE A 28 -13.71 -2.65 -13.74
N GLY A 29 -13.55 -3.96 -13.49
CA GLY A 29 -12.88 -4.91 -14.37
C GLY A 29 -11.36 -4.88 -14.33
N LYS A 30 -10.75 -4.04 -13.48
CA LYS A 30 -9.28 -3.92 -13.29
C LYS A 30 -8.92 -3.41 -11.89
N LYS A 31 -7.81 -3.91 -11.33
CA LYS A 31 -7.22 -3.39 -10.07
C LYS A 31 -6.77 -1.93 -10.17
N CYS A 32 -6.17 -1.55 -11.30
CA CYS A 32 -5.68 -0.20 -11.57
C CYS A 32 -6.70 0.63 -12.35
N ILE A 33 -7.46 1.47 -11.64
CA ILE A 33 -8.53 2.29 -12.21
C ILE A 33 -8.08 3.71 -12.59
N LEU A 34 -6.78 4.05 -12.45
CA LEU A 34 -6.25 5.37 -12.82
C LEU A 34 -6.54 5.76 -14.26
N ARG A 35 -6.47 4.81 -15.19
CA ARG A 35 -6.74 5.08 -16.61
C ARG A 35 -8.20 5.44 -16.84
N LEU A 36 -9.12 4.78 -16.14
CA LEU A 36 -10.55 5.08 -16.21
C LEU A 36 -10.81 6.51 -15.74
N TRP A 37 -10.19 6.93 -14.63
CA TRP A 37 -10.31 8.31 -14.14
C TRP A 37 -9.71 9.34 -15.10
N ARG A 38 -8.50 9.08 -15.64
CA ARG A 38 -7.85 9.97 -16.62
C ARG A 38 -8.64 10.08 -17.92
N ALA A 39 -9.31 9.00 -18.32
CA ALA A 39 -10.23 8.97 -19.46
C ALA A 39 -11.61 9.56 -19.16
N LYS A 40 -11.87 9.99 -17.91
CA LYS A 40 -13.16 10.51 -17.41
C LYS A 40 -14.30 9.49 -17.47
N GLU A 41 -13.98 8.21 -17.46
CA GLU A 41 -14.96 7.11 -17.42
C GLU A 41 -15.53 6.90 -16.02
N ILE A 42 -14.76 7.27 -14.98
CA ILE A 42 -15.19 7.25 -13.58
C ILE A 42 -14.84 8.59 -12.89
N PRO A 43 -15.62 9.01 -11.88
CA PRO A 43 -15.25 10.17 -11.06
C PRO A 43 -14.02 9.88 -10.19
N GLN A 44 -13.39 10.94 -9.67
CA GLN A 44 -12.25 10.82 -8.75
C GLN A 44 -12.63 10.10 -7.45
N ARG A 45 -13.87 10.28 -6.98
CA ARG A 45 -14.42 9.65 -5.78
C ARG A 45 -15.72 8.94 -6.14
N GLY A 46 -15.95 7.77 -5.57
CA GLY A 46 -17.17 7.02 -5.79
C GLY A 46 -17.29 5.81 -4.89
N GLU A 47 -18.41 5.11 -5.00
CA GLU A 47 -18.69 3.88 -4.25
C GLU A 47 -18.22 2.65 -5.05
N ILE A 48 -17.61 1.70 -4.35
CA ILE A 48 -17.24 0.38 -4.88
C ILE A 48 -18.38 -0.61 -4.63
N LEU A 49 -18.74 -0.81 -3.36
CA LEU A 49 -19.75 -1.78 -2.89
C LEU A 49 -20.20 -1.44 -1.45
N ASP A 50 -21.50 -1.43 -1.18
CA ASP A 50 -22.12 -1.37 0.16
C ASP A 50 -21.45 -0.37 1.14
N GLY A 51 -21.28 0.88 0.69
CA GLY A 51 -20.68 1.96 1.48
C GLY A 51 -19.14 1.95 1.54
N ILE A 52 -18.47 0.99 0.89
CA ILE A 52 -17.03 1.04 0.65
C ILE A 52 -16.77 2.02 -0.49
N ASN A 53 -15.97 3.06 -0.23
CA ASN A 53 -15.71 4.13 -1.19
C ASN A 53 -14.26 4.14 -1.65
N TYR A 54 -14.02 4.67 -2.84
CA TYR A 54 -12.68 4.95 -3.36
C TYR A 54 -12.47 6.46 -3.54
N GLU A 55 -11.21 6.88 -3.45
CA GLU A 55 -10.73 8.21 -3.82
C GLU A 55 -9.38 8.11 -4.53
N LEU A 56 -9.33 8.54 -5.78
CA LEU A 56 -8.09 8.58 -6.56
C LEU A 56 -7.30 9.87 -6.30
N HIS A 57 -5.99 9.72 -6.24
CA HIS A 57 -5.04 10.82 -6.05
C HIS A 57 -3.76 10.51 -6.82
N GLY A 58 -3.02 11.53 -7.29
CA GLY A 58 -1.70 11.36 -7.91
C GLY A 58 -1.58 10.13 -8.83
N VAL A 59 -0.85 9.11 -8.36
CA VAL A 59 -0.69 7.80 -9.02
C VAL A 59 -1.24 6.63 -8.18
N GLY A 60 -2.17 6.90 -7.27
CA GLY A 60 -2.70 5.95 -6.31
C GLY A 60 -4.21 6.03 -6.12
N CYS A 61 -4.65 5.25 -5.13
CA CYS A 61 -6.04 5.13 -4.73
C CYS A 61 -6.08 4.95 -3.21
N ARG A 62 -7.09 5.57 -2.62
CA ARG A 62 -7.47 5.37 -1.24
C ARG A 62 -8.82 4.67 -1.19
N VAL A 63 -8.92 3.60 -0.40
CA VAL A 63 -10.17 2.86 -0.21
C VAL A 63 -10.59 2.96 1.24
N TYR A 64 -11.85 3.37 1.44
CA TYR A 64 -12.49 3.55 2.74
C TYR A 64 -13.36 2.33 3.02
N PHE A 65 -12.88 1.46 3.89
CA PHE A 65 -13.70 0.42 4.51
C PHE A 65 -14.45 1.00 5.73
N PRO A 66 -15.45 0.28 6.29
CA PRO A 66 -16.19 0.78 7.45
C PRO A 66 -15.32 1.11 8.67
N GLU A 67 -14.19 0.41 8.85
CA GLU A 67 -13.36 0.51 10.05
C GLU A 67 -11.98 1.13 9.80
N ILE A 68 -11.51 1.11 8.55
CA ILE A 68 -10.15 1.51 8.20
C ILE A 68 -10.10 2.18 6.83
N CYS A 69 -9.12 3.06 6.65
CA CYS A 69 -8.75 3.64 5.38
C CYS A 69 -7.40 3.07 4.88
N VAL A 70 -7.35 2.64 3.62
CA VAL A 70 -6.13 2.08 3.01
C VAL A 70 -5.70 2.98 1.85
N ASP A 71 -4.53 3.61 1.98
CA ASP A 71 -3.93 4.50 0.97
C ASP A 71 -2.73 3.82 0.31
N PHE A 72 -2.79 3.62 -1.00
CA PHE A 72 -1.74 2.97 -1.78
C PHE A 72 -1.49 3.67 -3.10
N ASP A 73 -0.29 3.50 -3.66
CA ASP A 73 0.05 3.95 -5.00
C ASP A 73 0.20 2.75 -5.94
N TYR A 74 -0.18 2.95 -7.20
CA TYR A 74 0.11 1.99 -8.25
C TYR A 74 1.58 2.10 -8.66
N GLY A 75 2.29 0.99 -8.53
CA GLY A 75 3.66 0.81 -8.98
C GLY A 75 3.80 0.60 -10.49
N PRO A 76 5.04 0.49 -10.99
CA PRO A 76 5.33 0.14 -12.37
C PRO A 76 4.63 -1.15 -12.80
N GLY A 77 4.10 -1.17 -14.02
CA GLY A 77 3.34 -2.31 -14.51
C GLY A 77 2.00 -2.53 -13.79
N GLU A 78 1.45 -1.47 -13.19
CA GLU A 78 0.16 -1.50 -12.45
C GLU A 78 0.20 -2.40 -11.19
N ARG A 79 1.41 -2.67 -10.68
CA ARG A 79 1.62 -3.35 -9.39
C ARG A 79 0.91 -2.60 -8.26
N VAL A 80 0.36 -3.35 -7.33
CA VAL A 80 -0.36 -2.82 -6.15
C VAL A 80 0.36 -3.13 -4.84
N ASP A 81 1.43 -3.92 -4.89
CA ASP A 81 2.18 -4.39 -3.73
C ASP A 81 3.39 -3.50 -3.39
N GLY A 82 3.36 -2.26 -3.86
CA GLY A 82 4.37 -1.25 -3.54
C GLY A 82 4.00 -0.47 -2.28
N PHE A 83 4.99 -0.19 -1.45
CA PHE A 83 4.80 0.54 -0.20
C PHE A 83 5.97 1.47 0.10
N ASP A 84 5.77 2.40 1.02
CA ASP A 84 6.81 3.26 1.57
C ASP A 84 6.53 3.54 3.06
N VAL A 85 7.45 4.23 3.73
CA VAL A 85 7.33 4.58 5.14
C VAL A 85 6.05 5.36 5.43
N TRP A 86 5.63 6.24 4.52
CA TRP A 86 4.45 7.09 4.74
C TRP A 86 3.17 6.26 4.71
N ARG A 87 3.01 5.38 3.74
CA ARG A 87 1.83 4.51 3.61
C ARG A 87 1.69 3.54 4.77
N LEU A 88 2.81 2.91 5.14
CA LEU A 88 2.87 2.02 6.29
C LEU A 88 2.55 2.76 7.60
N TYR A 89 3.04 3.99 7.75
CA TYR A 89 2.74 4.83 8.92
C TYR A 89 1.25 5.19 9.00
N ILE A 90 0.67 5.67 7.90
CA ILE A 90 -0.76 6.00 7.85
C ILE A 90 -1.61 4.77 8.18
N TYR A 91 -1.30 3.62 7.60
CA TYR A 91 -2.01 2.38 7.93
C TYR A 91 -1.85 1.97 9.41
N ALA A 92 -0.65 2.06 9.97
CA ALA A 92 -0.44 1.76 11.39
C ALA A 92 -1.28 2.69 12.31
N CYS A 93 -1.49 3.94 11.91
CA CYS A 93 -2.37 4.88 12.63
C CYS A 93 -3.86 4.55 12.51
N GLU A 94 -4.29 3.86 11.44
CA GLU A 94 -5.67 3.36 11.29
C GLU A 94 -5.93 2.14 12.18
N VAL A 95 -4.89 1.33 12.44
CA VAL A 95 -4.97 0.12 13.28
C VAL A 95 -3.96 0.14 14.44
N PRO A 96 -4.01 1.15 15.33
CA PRO A 96 -2.97 1.39 16.35
C PRO A 96 -2.87 0.26 17.38
N LEU A 97 -3.93 -0.52 17.57
CA LEU A 97 -3.93 -1.69 18.45
C LEU A 97 -3.16 -2.89 17.86
N LEU A 98 -3.11 -3.00 16.52
CA LEU A 98 -2.38 -4.07 15.82
C LEU A 98 -0.89 -3.72 15.68
N HIS A 99 -0.58 -2.43 15.44
CA HIS A 99 0.78 -1.97 15.19
C HIS A 99 1.21 -0.81 16.11
N PRO A 100 1.14 -0.97 17.45
CA PRO A 100 1.36 0.12 18.40
C PRO A 100 2.78 0.69 18.37
N LYS A 101 3.76 -0.06 17.88
CA LYS A 101 5.15 0.41 17.71
C LYS A 101 5.29 1.42 16.57
N TYR A 102 4.47 1.29 15.54
CA TYR A 102 4.66 2.02 14.27
C TYR A 102 3.69 3.18 14.07
N ILE A 103 2.92 3.52 15.11
CA ILE A 103 2.34 4.86 15.28
C ILE A 103 3.42 5.91 15.60
N ASP A 104 4.66 5.47 15.87
CA ASP A 104 5.86 6.30 15.86
C ASP A 104 6.54 6.19 14.49
N GLN A 105 6.44 7.26 13.70
CA GLN A 105 7.00 7.30 12.34
C GLN A 105 8.53 7.19 12.32
N ASP A 106 9.22 7.68 13.35
CA ASP A 106 10.69 7.61 13.42
C ASP A 106 11.15 6.18 13.72
N ALA A 107 10.42 5.48 14.60
CA ALA A 107 10.64 4.06 14.83
C ALA A 107 10.45 3.24 13.55
N LEU A 108 9.36 3.50 12.80
CA LEU A 108 9.11 2.84 11.51
C LEU A 108 10.22 3.14 10.51
N LYS A 109 10.59 4.41 10.33
CA LYS A 109 11.61 4.83 9.38
C LYS A 109 12.97 4.19 9.66
N ARG A 110 13.38 4.11 10.93
CA ARG A 110 14.64 3.46 11.34
C ARG A 110 14.64 1.98 10.96
N ASP A 111 13.60 1.25 11.35
CA ASP A 111 13.47 -0.19 11.11
C ASP A 111 13.36 -0.48 9.60
N PHE A 112 12.62 0.34 8.86
CA PHE A 112 12.48 0.23 7.41
C PHE A 112 13.80 0.45 6.68
N ASN A 113 14.59 1.45 7.08
CA ASN A 113 15.90 1.71 6.48
C ASN A 113 16.91 0.58 6.72
N GLU A 114 16.76 -0.19 7.81
CA GLU A 114 17.52 -1.42 8.00
C GLU A 114 17.13 -2.47 6.95
N TYR A 115 15.84 -2.63 6.63
CA TYR A 115 15.40 -3.56 5.60
C TYR A 115 15.87 -3.12 4.20
N VAL A 116 15.94 -1.82 3.94
CA VAL A 116 16.54 -1.28 2.70
C VAL A 116 18.03 -1.61 2.63
N SER A 117 18.79 -1.39 3.70
CA SER A 117 20.25 -1.64 3.70
C SER A 117 20.59 -3.12 3.62
N LEU A 118 19.73 -3.99 4.15
CA LEU A 118 19.83 -5.44 4.02
C LEU A 118 19.33 -5.97 2.67
N GLY A 119 18.77 -5.12 1.80
CA GLY A 119 18.20 -5.52 0.52
C GLY A 119 16.96 -6.42 0.66
N LYS A 120 16.25 -6.36 1.79
CA LYS A 120 14.99 -7.08 2.01
C LYS A 120 13.81 -6.40 1.30
N VAL A 121 13.90 -5.10 1.13
CA VAL A 121 12.97 -4.31 0.31
C VAL A 121 13.76 -3.49 -0.69
N GLU A 122 13.26 -3.39 -1.90
CA GLU A 122 13.99 -2.80 -3.03
C GLU A 122 13.06 -1.95 -3.92
N ARG A 123 13.65 -0.96 -4.57
CA ARG A 123 12.96 -0.18 -5.61
C ARG A 123 13.19 -0.84 -6.95
N ILE A 124 12.21 -0.73 -7.85
CA ILE A 124 12.37 -1.19 -9.23
C ILE A 124 13.36 -0.27 -9.95
N SER A 125 14.48 -0.83 -10.39
CA SER A 125 15.51 -0.09 -11.13
C SER A 125 14.96 0.52 -12.42
N GLY A 126 15.37 1.75 -12.73
CA GLY A 126 14.89 2.49 -13.90
C GLY A 126 13.46 3.02 -13.79
N SER A 127 12.80 2.85 -12.64
CA SER A 127 11.49 3.44 -12.37
C SER A 127 11.59 4.81 -11.68
N MET A 128 10.67 5.71 -12.02
CA MET A 128 10.45 6.96 -11.29
C MET A 128 9.65 6.77 -9.98
N SER A 129 9.13 5.56 -9.72
CA SER A 129 8.37 5.26 -8.50
C SER A 129 9.27 5.27 -7.27
N ASN A 130 8.79 5.91 -6.19
CA ASN A 130 9.45 5.90 -4.88
C ASN A 130 9.04 4.73 -3.99
N LEU A 131 8.19 3.83 -4.50
CA LEU A 131 7.74 2.65 -3.76
C LEU A 131 8.85 1.59 -3.69
N TYR A 132 8.86 0.91 -2.55
CA TYR A 132 9.63 -0.29 -2.31
C TYR A 132 8.72 -1.51 -2.44
N PHE A 133 9.35 -2.63 -2.77
CA PHE A 133 8.72 -3.93 -2.91
C PHE A 133 9.53 -4.96 -2.12
N LYS A 134 8.89 -6.03 -1.65
CA LYS A 134 9.61 -7.14 -1.02
C LYS A 134 10.60 -7.75 -2.01
N SER A 135 11.83 -7.98 -1.57
CA SER A 135 12.82 -8.70 -2.38
C SER A 135 12.51 -10.20 -2.35
N GLU A 136 12.23 -10.79 -3.51
CA GLU A 136 11.98 -12.23 -3.65
C GLU A 136 13.16 -13.07 -3.14
N VAL A 137 14.38 -12.51 -3.21
CA VAL A 137 15.63 -13.20 -2.89
C VAL A 137 15.98 -13.10 -1.41
N ASN A 138 15.63 -12.00 -0.74
CA ASN A 138 16.17 -11.67 0.59
C ASN A 138 15.12 -11.54 1.69
N TRP A 139 13.82 -11.55 1.39
CA TRP A 139 12.76 -11.36 2.39
C TRP A 139 12.89 -12.31 3.59
N ASN A 140 13.08 -13.60 3.31
CA ASN A 140 13.15 -14.68 4.32
C ASN A 140 14.57 -15.00 4.84
N LYS A 141 15.60 -14.29 4.36
CA LYS A 141 16.98 -14.45 4.85
C LYS A 141 17.21 -13.66 6.13
#